data_AF-A6TJJ9-F1
#
_entry.id   AF-A6TJJ9-F1
#
_cell.length_a   1.000
_cell.length_b   1.000
_cell.length_c   1.000
_cell.angle_alpha   90.00
_cell.angle_beta   90.00
_cell.angle_gamma   90.00
#
_symmetry.space_group_name_H-M   'P 1'
#
loop_
_entity.id
_entity.type
_entity.pdbx_description
1 polymer ?
#
loop_
_entity_poly.entity_id
_entity_poly.type
_entity_poly.pdbx_seq_one_letter_code
_entity_poly.pdbx_strand_id
1 'polypeptide(L)'
;MYKRIILIIAALFIFAACGEKLQYSVPSLEQVNEFISDNSVNALAIKEAEDFTIVLYENENGFGHYVLHRDQNNKLYDGKVIAMRHKDYQQNTLSLGGVASGKNPFVTVIINDDNVLDKATELEILFTDGVKVKEPIDNKGIIIIHTNNESDKIINYLKVTIYDSDMNILYEK
;
A
#
# COMPACT_ATOMS: atom_id res chain seq x y z
N MET A 1 -35.14 -23.94 -64.99
CA MET A 1 -35.22 -22.78 -64.06
C MET A 1 -35.70 -23.31 -62.71
N TYR A 2 -35.26 -22.70 -61.58
CA TYR A 2 -35.39 -23.16 -60.18
C TYR A 2 -34.23 -24.04 -59.66
N LYS A 3 -33.07 -23.40 -59.41
CA LYS A 3 -32.13 -23.90 -58.39
C LYS A 3 -32.56 -23.33 -57.05
N ARG A 4 -32.90 -24.25 -56.13
CA ARG A 4 -33.41 -23.99 -54.79
C ARG A 4 -32.35 -23.33 -53.92
N ILE A 5 -32.79 -22.29 -53.23
CA ILE A 5 -32.12 -21.60 -52.13
C ILE A 5 -31.90 -22.61 -51.00
N ILE A 6 -30.65 -22.75 -50.54
CA ILE A 6 -30.35 -23.33 -49.23
C ILE A 6 -29.55 -22.27 -48.47
N LEU A 7 -30.30 -21.56 -47.62
CA LEU A 7 -29.79 -20.81 -46.47
C LEU A 7 -29.34 -21.84 -45.42
N ILE A 8 -28.07 -21.82 -45.03
CA ILE A 8 -27.67 -22.34 -43.72
C ILE A 8 -27.11 -21.16 -42.93
N ILE A 9 -27.91 -20.78 -41.95
CA ILE A 9 -27.67 -19.78 -40.93
C ILE A 9 -26.50 -20.29 -40.07
N ALA A 10 -25.34 -19.66 -40.18
CA ALA A 10 -24.26 -19.83 -39.21
C ALA A 10 -24.67 -19.11 -37.93
N ALA A 11 -25.40 -19.82 -37.08
CA ALA A 11 -25.81 -19.34 -35.76
C ALA A 11 -24.59 -19.27 -34.83
N LEU A 12 -24.25 -18.04 -34.46
CA LEU A 12 -23.78 -17.60 -33.15
C LEU A 12 -23.25 -18.67 -32.19
N PHE A 13 -21.92 -18.73 -32.06
CA PHE A 13 -21.28 -18.91 -30.75
C PHE A 13 -20.44 -17.67 -30.46
N ILE A 14 -21.11 -16.57 -30.16
CA ILE A 14 -20.48 -15.51 -29.37
C ILE A 14 -20.51 -16.04 -27.94
N PHE A 15 -19.52 -16.85 -27.57
CA PHE A 15 -19.18 -17.00 -26.16
C PHE A 15 -18.70 -15.62 -25.73
N ALA A 16 -19.63 -14.81 -25.23
CA ALA A 16 -19.29 -13.73 -24.34
C ALA A 16 -18.62 -14.41 -23.14
N ALA A 17 -17.29 -14.49 -23.19
CA ALA A 17 -16.47 -14.70 -22.02
C ALA A 17 -16.71 -13.47 -21.13
N CYS A 18 -17.83 -13.50 -20.42
CA CYS A 18 -18.05 -12.67 -19.25
C CYS A 18 -17.06 -13.21 -18.23
N GLY A 19 -15.81 -12.75 -18.32
CA GLY A 19 -14.78 -13.11 -17.36
C GLY A 19 -15.31 -12.74 -15.98
N GLU A 20 -15.28 -13.67 -15.05
CA GLU A 20 -15.60 -13.37 -13.66
C GLU A 20 -14.72 -12.20 -13.22
N LYS A 21 -15.35 -11.18 -12.63
CA LYS A 21 -14.62 -10.05 -12.07
C LYS A 21 -13.72 -10.60 -10.96
N LEU A 22 -12.41 -10.43 -11.11
CA LEU A 22 -11.44 -10.82 -10.09
C LEU A 22 -11.82 -10.20 -8.74
N GLN A 23 -11.94 -11.05 -7.72
CA GLN A 23 -12.19 -10.63 -6.35
C GLN A 23 -10.88 -10.72 -5.59
N TYR A 24 -10.48 -9.64 -4.94
CA TYR A 24 -9.26 -9.59 -4.15
C TYR A 24 -9.58 -9.69 -2.66
N SER A 25 -8.63 -10.26 -1.94
CA SER A 25 -8.62 -10.41 -0.49
C SER A 25 -7.20 -10.26 0.03
N VAL A 26 -7.08 -10.06 1.34
CA VAL A 26 -5.79 -10.06 2.03
C VAL A 26 -5.10 -11.42 1.82
N PRO A 27 -3.82 -11.47 1.41
CA PRO A 27 -3.04 -12.69 1.40
C PRO A 27 -2.84 -13.25 2.81
N SER A 28 -2.56 -14.55 2.92
CA SER A 28 -2.18 -15.13 4.21
C SER A 28 -0.79 -14.67 4.65
N LEU A 29 -0.52 -14.69 5.97
CA LEU A 29 0.80 -14.39 6.51
C LEU A 29 1.91 -15.27 5.90
N GLU A 30 1.61 -16.54 5.62
CA GLU A 30 2.54 -17.45 4.94
C GLU A 30 2.91 -16.92 3.55
N GLN A 31 1.93 -16.53 2.74
CA GLN A 31 2.18 -15.96 1.40
C GLN A 31 2.95 -14.64 1.46
N VAL A 32 2.69 -13.79 2.45
CA VAL A 32 3.44 -12.55 2.64
C VAL A 32 4.90 -12.85 2.99
N ASN A 33 5.15 -13.82 3.89
CA ASN A 33 6.49 -14.20 4.30
C ASN A 33 7.27 -14.89 3.16
N GLU A 34 6.62 -15.78 2.40
CA GLU A 34 7.18 -16.39 1.20
C GLU A 34 7.57 -15.31 0.18
N PHE A 35 6.67 -14.36 -0.09
CA PHE A 35 6.95 -13.24 -0.99
C PHE A 35 8.18 -12.43 -0.52
N ILE A 36 8.24 -12.08 0.77
CA ILE A 36 9.36 -11.33 1.35
C ILE A 36 10.68 -12.10 1.18
N SER A 37 10.68 -13.40 1.45
CA SER A 37 11.84 -14.28 1.32
C SER A 37 12.29 -14.40 -0.14
N ASP A 38 11.39 -14.79 -1.03
CA ASP A 38 11.68 -15.05 -2.45
C ASP A 38 12.18 -13.80 -3.18
N ASN A 39 11.74 -12.62 -2.75
CA ASN A 39 12.13 -11.33 -3.34
C ASN A 39 13.22 -10.60 -2.55
N SER A 40 13.78 -11.22 -1.48
CA SER A 40 14.81 -10.61 -0.63
C SER A 40 14.42 -9.19 -0.17
N VAL A 41 13.18 -9.04 0.29
CA VAL A 41 12.64 -7.76 0.76
C VAL A 41 13.06 -7.54 2.20
N ASN A 42 13.78 -6.45 2.48
CA ASN A 42 14.05 -6.03 3.85
C ASN A 42 12.84 -5.23 4.36
N ALA A 43 11.84 -5.96 4.85
CA ALA A 43 10.59 -5.40 5.35
C ALA A 43 10.81 -4.67 6.68
N LEU A 44 10.30 -3.43 6.77
CA LEU A 44 10.31 -2.63 7.98
C LEU A 44 8.97 -2.71 8.72
N ALA A 45 7.87 -2.74 7.99
CA ALA A 45 6.53 -2.84 8.54
C ALA A 45 5.59 -3.57 7.57
N ILE A 46 4.62 -4.29 8.14
CA ILE A 46 3.57 -4.99 7.41
C ILE A 46 2.24 -4.59 8.02
N LYS A 47 1.26 -4.19 7.20
CA LYS A 47 -0.08 -3.83 7.69
C LYS A 47 -1.16 -4.29 6.74
N GLU A 48 -2.18 -4.92 7.28
CA GLU A 48 -3.36 -5.36 6.52
C GLU A 48 -4.35 -4.20 6.37
N ALA A 49 -4.89 -4.06 5.17
CA ALA A 49 -6.10 -3.31 4.87
C ALA A 49 -7.24 -4.29 4.58
N GLU A 50 -8.39 -3.81 4.12
CA GLU A 50 -9.57 -4.65 3.88
C GLU A 50 -9.33 -5.77 2.85
N ASP A 51 -8.63 -5.48 1.76
CA ASP A 51 -8.46 -6.39 0.62
C ASP A 51 -6.99 -6.51 0.13
N PHE A 52 -6.04 -6.03 0.93
CA PHE A 52 -4.61 -6.11 0.64
C PHE A 52 -3.73 -6.03 1.88
N THR A 53 -2.45 -6.40 1.70
CA THR A 53 -1.39 -6.18 2.68
C THR A 53 -0.37 -5.19 2.12
N ILE A 54 0.03 -4.21 2.92
CA ILE A 54 1.12 -3.29 2.61
C ILE A 54 2.39 -3.84 3.25
N VAL A 55 3.48 -3.91 2.48
CA VAL A 55 4.83 -4.22 2.97
C VAL A 55 5.72 -3.01 2.71
N LEU A 56 6.01 -2.24 3.75
CA LEU A 56 7.01 -1.16 3.71
C LEU A 56 8.40 -1.78 3.76
N TYR A 57 9.29 -1.39 2.84
CA TYR A 57 10.62 -1.96 2.74
C TYR A 57 11.70 -0.90 2.59
N GLU A 58 12.92 -1.27 2.95
CA GLU A 58 14.13 -0.49 2.70
C GLU A 58 15.26 -1.43 2.29
N ASN A 59 15.61 -1.42 1.00
CA ASN A 59 16.73 -2.18 0.47
C ASN A 59 17.87 -1.21 0.09
N GLU A 60 19.05 -1.75 -0.27
CA GLU A 60 20.23 -0.96 -0.66
C GLU A 60 19.98 0.10 -1.74
N ASN A 61 19.00 -0.15 -2.62
CA ASN A 61 18.71 0.71 -3.77
C ASN A 61 17.64 1.78 -3.51
N GLY A 62 16.97 1.74 -2.35
CA GLY A 62 15.84 2.63 -2.09
C GLY A 62 14.85 2.06 -1.08
N PHE A 63 13.89 2.90 -0.71
CA PHE A 63 12.74 2.47 0.06
C PHE A 63 11.46 2.62 -0.76
N GLY A 64 10.42 1.94 -0.32
CA GLY A 64 9.13 1.96 -0.98
C GLY A 64 8.16 1.03 -0.29
N HIS A 65 7.13 0.63 -1.01
CA HIS A 65 6.19 -0.37 -0.51
C HIS A 65 5.75 -1.32 -1.61
N TYR A 66 5.35 -2.50 -1.19
CA TYR A 66 4.51 -3.40 -1.97
C TYR A 66 3.08 -3.34 -1.47
N VAL A 67 2.13 -3.45 -2.40
CA VAL A 67 0.72 -3.75 -2.12
C VAL A 67 0.47 -5.16 -2.62
N LEU A 68 0.12 -6.06 -1.72
CA LEU A 68 -0.08 -7.48 -2.01
C LEU A 68 -1.57 -7.82 -1.93
N HIS A 69 -2.08 -8.46 -2.97
CA HIS A 69 -3.45 -8.95 -3.05
C HIS A 69 -3.46 -10.44 -3.35
N ARG A 70 -4.54 -11.10 -2.96
CA ARG A 70 -4.80 -12.48 -3.35
C ARG A 70 -6.15 -12.63 -4.02
N ASP A 71 -6.19 -13.34 -5.13
CA ASP A 71 -7.45 -13.63 -5.83
C ASP A 71 -8.20 -14.83 -5.23
N GLN A 72 -9.40 -15.10 -5.76
CA GLN A 72 -10.23 -16.24 -5.35
C GLN A 72 -9.60 -17.63 -5.60
N ASN A 73 -8.54 -17.71 -6.40
CA ASN A 73 -7.79 -18.94 -6.70
C ASN A 73 -6.52 -19.06 -5.84
N ASN A 74 -6.40 -18.24 -4.78
CA ASN A 74 -5.25 -18.20 -3.90
C ASN A 74 -3.95 -17.72 -4.59
N LYS A 75 -4.04 -17.09 -5.77
CA LYS A 75 -2.89 -16.52 -6.47
C LYS A 75 -2.53 -15.15 -5.91
N LEU A 76 -1.26 -14.95 -5.62
CA LEU A 76 -0.71 -13.68 -5.15
C LEU A 76 -0.45 -12.72 -6.33
N TYR A 77 -0.77 -11.45 -6.10
CA TYR A 77 -0.50 -10.33 -6.99
C TYR A 77 0.20 -9.24 -6.21
N ASP A 78 1.19 -8.58 -6.81
CA ASP A 78 1.93 -7.49 -6.21
C ASP A 78 1.92 -6.23 -7.07
N GLY A 79 1.84 -5.08 -6.40
CA GLY A 79 2.15 -3.77 -6.97
C GLY A 79 3.31 -3.14 -6.20
N LYS A 80 4.38 -2.78 -6.90
CA LYS A 80 5.56 -2.15 -6.29
C LYS A 80 5.61 -0.66 -6.56
N VAL A 81 5.83 0.13 -5.51
CA VAL A 81 6.13 1.56 -5.61
C VAL A 81 7.49 1.84 -4.98
N ILE A 82 8.38 2.46 -5.75
CA ILE A 82 9.66 2.97 -5.26
C ILE A 82 9.45 4.45 -4.92
N ALA A 83 9.57 4.81 -3.64
CA ALA A 83 9.32 6.18 -3.19
C ALA A 83 10.54 7.07 -3.41
N MET A 84 11.73 6.65 -2.95
CA MET A 84 13.00 7.34 -3.22
C MET A 84 14.17 6.37 -3.33
N ARG A 85 15.21 6.77 -4.07
CA ARG A 85 16.48 6.03 -4.19
C ARG A 85 17.41 6.35 -3.02
N HIS A 86 18.25 5.39 -2.64
CA HIS A 86 19.07 5.44 -1.42
C HIS A 86 19.95 6.69 -1.26
N LYS A 87 20.49 7.21 -2.37
CA LYS A 87 21.36 8.40 -2.36
C LYS A 87 20.65 9.69 -1.92
N ASP A 88 19.32 9.72 -1.93
CA ASP A 88 18.56 10.96 -1.81
C ASP A 88 17.78 11.09 -0.50
N TYR A 89 17.71 10.05 0.36
CA TYR A 89 16.84 10.07 1.54
C TYR A 89 17.52 9.91 2.91
N GLN A 90 18.76 9.39 2.98
CA GLN A 90 19.47 9.28 4.27
C GLN A 90 19.77 10.64 4.92
N GLN A 91 19.66 11.75 4.18
CA GLN A 91 19.85 13.10 4.74
C GLN A 91 18.55 13.71 5.32
N ASN A 92 17.40 13.09 5.10
CA ASN A 92 16.13 13.58 5.63
C ASN A 92 15.83 12.91 6.97
N THR A 93 15.39 13.68 7.98
CA THR A 93 14.91 13.12 9.27
C THR A 93 13.86 12.03 9.05
N LEU A 94 12.90 12.29 8.15
CA LEU A 94 11.86 11.36 7.75
C LEU A 94 11.83 11.16 6.25
N SER A 95 11.45 9.95 5.86
CA SER A 95 11.12 9.59 4.49
C SER A 95 9.67 9.17 4.39
N LEU A 96 8.96 9.78 3.44
CA LEU A 96 7.52 9.62 3.27
C LEU A 96 7.20 9.00 1.91
N GLY A 97 6.14 8.23 1.87
CA GLY A 97 5.54 7.67 0.66
C GLY A 97 4.09 7.29 0.92
N GLY A 98 3.48 6.55 0.00
CA GLY A 98 2.14 6.02 0.18
C GLY A 98 1.27 6.17 -1.06
N VAL A 99 -0.04 6.01 -0.86
CA VAL A 99 -1.07 6.10 -1.89
C VAL A 99 -2.20 6.96 -1.36
N ALA A 100 -2.59 7.98 -2.13
CA ALA A 100 -3.59 8.96 -1.71
C ALA A 100 -5.00 8.70 -2.24
N SER A 101 -5.20 7.62 -3.02
CA SER A 101 -6.47 7.30 -3.68
C SER A 101 -7.02 5.95 -3.24
N GLY A 102 -8.30 5.71 -3.55
CA GLY A 102 -8.99 4.48 -3.21
C GLY A 102 -9.67 4.55 -1.84
N LYS A 103 -10.17 3.39 -1.40
CA LYS A 103 -10.91 3.25 -0.13
C LYS A 103 -9.99 3.31 1.09
N ASN A 104 -8.74 2.87 0.94
CA ASN A 104 -7.76 2.79 2.01
C ASN A 104 -6.46 3.52 1.62
N PRO A 105 -6.50 4.86 1.41
CA PRO A 105 -5.28 5.63 1.22
C PRO A 105 -4.39 5.50 2.46
N PHE A 106 -3.08 5.52 2.26
CA PHE A 106 -2.13 5.29 3.33
C PHE A 106 -0.86 6.11 3.15
N VAL A 107 -0.17 6.32 4.26
CA VAL A 107 1.15 6.95 4.32
C VAL A 107 2.13 5.94 4.88
N THR A 108 3.30 5.83 4.24
CA THR A 108 4.44 5.09 4.77
C THR A 108 5.47 6.08 5.29
N VAL A 109 5.96 5.86 6.50
CA VAL A 109 6.96 6.71 7.16
C VAL A 109 8.17 5.85 7.51
N ILE A 110 9.37 6.34 7.20
CA ILE A 110 10.62 5.81 7.73
C ILE A 110 11.32 6.92 8.50
N ILE A 111 11.67 6.65 9.76
CA ILE A 111 12.47 7.52 10.61
C ILE A 111 13.94 7.21 10.36
N ASN A 112 14.68 8.16 9.80
CA ASN A 112 16.10 7.98 9.46
C ASN A 112 17.04 8.63 10.47
N ASP A 113 16.54 9.55 11.31
CA ASP A 113 17.34 10.19 12.35
C ASP A 113 17.25 9.38 13.64
N ASP A 114 18.36 8.74 14.01
CA ASP A 114 18.46 7.91 15.22
C ASP A 114 18.09 8.68 16.49
N ASN A 115 18.37 9.99 16.57
CA ASN A 115 18.02 10.78 17.76
C ASN A 115 16.51 10.99 17.90
N VAL A 116 15.79 11.02 16.78
CA VAL A 116 14.33 11.05 16.78
C VAL A 116 13.81 9.65 17.09
N LEU A 117 14.31 8.62 16.39
CA LEU A 117 13.87 7.24 16.57
C LEU A 117 14.01 6.75 18.01
N ASP A 118 15.12 7.05 18.67
CA ASP A 118 15.42 6.61 20.04
C ASP A 118 14.46 7.19 21.09
N LYS A 119 13.78 8.30 20.76
CA LYS A 119 12.87 9.00 21.68
C LYS A 119 11.41 8.92 21.24
N ALA A 120 11.17 8.58 19.99
CA ALA A 120 9.85 8.61 19.38
C ALA A 120 8.98 7.50 19.97
N THR A 121 7.74 7.85 20.31
CA THR A 121 6.75 6.91 20.84
C THR A 121 5.43 6.93 20.08
N GLU A 122 5.08 8.06 19.45
CA GLU A 122 3.84 8.22 18.70
C GLU A 122 4.06 9.04 17.42
N LEU A 123 3.42 8.61 16.33
CA LEU A 123 3.34 9.31 15.05
C LEU A 123 1.89 9.76 14.83
N GLU A 124 1.66 11.05 14.55
CA GLU A 124 0.37 11.59 14.10
C GLU A 124 0.47 12.02 12.62
N ILE A 125 -0.54 11.64 11.83
CA ILE A 125 -0.77 12.16 10.48
C ILE A 125 -2.09 12.90 10.46
N LEU A 126 -2.06 14.16 10.03
CA LEU A 126 -3.24 14.91 9.64
C LEU A 126 -3.46 14.74 8.13
N PHE A 127 -4.64 14.32 7.73
CA PHE A 127 -5.04 14.17 6.33
C PHE A 127 -5.79 15.40 5.80
N THR A 128 -5.90 15.52 4.47
CA THR A 128 -6.53 16.67 3.77
C THR A 128 -8.00 16.87 4.10
N ASP A 129 -8.68 15.86 4.61
CA ASP A 129 -10.06 15.94 5.07
C ASP A 129 -10.19 16.33 6.56
N GLY A 130 -9.07 16.60 7.23
CA GLY A 130 -9.02 17.00 8.63
C GLY A 130 -8.92 15.83 9.62
N VAL A 131 -8.95 14.58 9.15
CA VAL A 131 -8.82 13.41 10.03
C VAL A 131 -7.38 13.30 10.52
N LYS A 132 -7.23 13.02 11.81
CA LYS A 132 -5.95 12.70 12.44
C LYS A 132 -5.90 11.22 12.76
N VAL A 133 -4.82 10.56 12.37
CA VAL A 133 -4.55 9.17 12.74
C VAL A 133 -3.25 9.11 13.51
N LYS A 134 -3.26 8.40 14.63
CA LYS A 134 -2.11 8.21 15.51
C LYS A 134 -1.73 6.73 15.53
N GLU A 135 -0.44 6.46 15.48
CA GLU A 135 0.11 5.11 15.63
C GLU A 135 1.29 5.13 16.61
N PRO A 136 1.44 4.09 17.46
CA PRO A 136 2.65 3.91 18.23
C PRO A 136 3.85 3.66 17.32
N ILE A 137 5.03 4.05 17.79
CA ILE A 137 6.30 3.82 17.09
C ILE A 137 7.06 2.72 17.83
N ASP A 138 7.02 1.51 17.26
CA ASP A 138 7.76 0.35 17.79
C ASP A 138 9.07 0.11 17.03
N ASN A 139 9.17 0.63 15.80
CA ASN A 139 10.33 0.51 14.95
C ASN A 139 10.41 1.69 13.97
N LYS A 140 11.47 1.75 13.16
CA LYS A 140 11.71 2.88 12.25
C LYS A 140 10.72 3.02 11.10
N GLY A 141 10.01 1.96 10.72
CA GLY A 141 9.03 1.94 9.64
C GLY A 141 7.59 1.90 10.17
N ILE A 142 6.76 2.82 9.69
CA ILE A 142 5.37 2.95 10.12
C ILE A 142 4.45 3.03 8.90
N ILE A 143 3.30 2.36 8.98
CA ILE A 143 2.24 2.40 7.97
C ILE A 143 0.96 2.93 8.63
N ILE A 144 0.46 4.05 8.12
CA ILE A 144 -0.77 4.69 8.60
C ILE A 144 -1.81 4.59 7.49
N ILE A 145 -2.87 3.84 7.77
CA ILE A 145 -4.01 3.68 6.85
C ILE A 145 -5.11 4.64 7.27
N HIS A 146 -5.68 5.32 6.29
CA HIS A 146 -6.88 6.14 6.45
C HIS A 146 -8.05 5.47 5.76
N THR A 147 -9.25 5.57 6.34
CA THR A 147 -10.48 5.05 5.74
C THR A 147 -11.20 6.15 4.98
N ASN A 148 -11.22 6.02 3.65
CA ASN A 148 -11.90 6.96 2.77
C ASN A 148 -13.30 6.45 2.43
N ASN A 149 -14.32 7.11 2.99
CA ASN A 149 -15.73 6.79 2.74
C ASN A 149 -16.19 7.18 1.33
N GLU A 150 -15.42 8.01 0.62
CA GLU A 150 -15.67 8.46 -0.75
C GLU A 150 -14.49 8.03 -1.63
N SER A 151 -14.47 6.79 -2.11
CA SER A 151 -13.31 6.17 -2.78
C SER A 151 -12.71 6.98 -3.94
N ASP A 152 -13.50 7.87 -4.56
CA ASP A 152 -13.10 8.71 -5.68
C ASP A 152 -12.37 9.99 -5.24
N LYS A 153 -12.44 10.34 -3.96
CA LYS A 153 -11.76 11.49 -3.38
C LYS A 153 -10.30 11.15 -3.08
N ILE A 154 -9.40 12.06 -3.48
CA ILE A 154 -7.99 11.96 -3.13
C ILE A 154 -7.81 12.47 -1.69
N ILE A 155 -7.22 11.65 -0.83
CA ILE A 155 -6.87 11.98 0.56
C ILE A 155 -5.35 11.91 0.68
N ASN A 156 -4.71 13.09 0.70
CA ASN A 156 -3.28 13.20 0.97
C ASN A 156 -3.03 13.47 2.45
N TYR A 157 -1.80 13.26 2.92
CA TYR A 157 -1.38 13.84 4.18
C TYR A 157 -1.15 15.36 4.02
N LEU A 158 -1.46 16.10 5.07
CA LEU A 158 -1.16 17.52 5.23
C LEU A 158 0.03 17.75 6.15
N LYS A 159 0.12 16.96 7.22
CA LYS A 159 1.10 17.17 8.28
C LYS A 159 1.49 15.85 8.94
N VAL A 160 2.76 15.73 9.28
CA VAL A 160 3.35 14.64 10.05
C VAL A 160 3.88 15.22 11.36
N THR A 161 3.62 14.56 12.48
CA THR A 161 4.17 14.96 13.78
C THR A 161 4.62 13.73 14.56
N ILE A 162 5.82 13.79 15.13
CA ILE A 162 6.37 12.73 16.00
C ILE A 162 6.50 13.27 17.41
N TYR A 163 6.07 12.46 18.37
CA TYR A 163 6.09 12.78 19.78
C TYR A 163 7.01 11.83 20.57
N ASP A 164 7.61 12.36 21.63
CA ASP A 164 8.21 11.55 22.70
C ASP A 164 7.16 11.06 23.70
N SER A 165 7.60 10.31 24.72
CA SER A 165 6.71 9.76 25.76
C SER A 165 5.99 10.81 26.60
N ASP A 166 6.51 12.04 26.64
CA ASP A 166 5.95 13.17 27.39
C ASP A 166 5.06 14.05 26.49
N MET A 167 4.77 13.61 25.26
CA MET A 167 4.02 14.33 24.23
C MET A 167 4.70 15.62 23.75
N ASN A 168 6.02 15.75 23.91
CA ASN A 168 6.77 16.82 23.26
C ASN A 168 6.96 16.50 21.79
N ILE A 169 6.90 17.53 20.94
CA ILE A 169 7.12 17.38 19.50
C ILE A 169 8.63 17.21 19.25
N LEU A 170 9.01 16.05 18.71
CA LEU A 170 10.36 15.76 18.24
C LEU A 170 10.57 16.20 16.79
N TYR A 171 9.52 16.11 15.97
CA TYR A 171 9.56 16.48 14.55
C TYR A 171 8.19 16.91 14.04
N GLU A 172 8.18 17.86 13.11
CA GLU A 172 6.98 18.34 12.44
C GLU A 172 7.28 18.74 10.98
N LYS A 173 6.43 18.31 10.04
CA LYS A 173 6.47 18.70 8.63
C LYS A 173 5.08 18.78 8.01
#